data_AF-A0A961UZ67-F1
#
_entry.id   AF-A0A961UZ67-F1
#
_cell.length_a   1.000
_cell.length_b   1.000
_cell.length_c   1.000
_cell.angle_alpha   90.00
_cell.angle_beta   90.00
_cell.angle_gamma   90.00
#
_symmetry.space_group_name_H-M   'P 1'
#
loop_
_entity.id
_entity.type
_entity.pdbx_description
1 polymer ?
#
loop_
_entity_poly.entity_id
_entity_poly.type
_entity_poly.pdbx_seq_one_letter_code
_entity_poly.pdbx_strand_id
1 'polypeptide(L)'
;MFDRRTLLCGVLGGIGALALAGSAMAQEPEFTLKLHHFLGPKAPAQTKMMEPWAKKIEEDSNGRIKIEIYPSMSLGGAPPQLIRQVTDGVVDIIWTVNGYTPNLFPREEVFELPTIFNGDITATNLAMAEMFDDYLAEDFKDVHVLFLHVHAGQALQMADKPVRHPSDLAGLKLRVPGPTGNAVVEALGATPVTM
;
A
#
# COMPACT_ATOMS: atom_id res chain seq x y z
N MET A 1 38.01 45.10 -55.24
CA MET A 1 37.99 43.84 -56.00
C MET A 1 38.34 42.74 -55.01
N PHE A 2 37.33 42.18 -54.33
CA PHE A 2 37.53 41.14 -53.30
C PHE A 2 37.26 39.77 -53.93
N ASP A 3 38.26 38.90 -53.87
CA ASP A 3 38.26 37.59 -54.51
C ASP A 3 37.35 36.62 -53.74
N ARG A 4 36.35 36.07 -54.44
CA ARG A 4 35.24 35.26 -53.88
C ARG A 4 35.67 33.84 -53.49
N ARG A 5 36.97 33.51 -53.57
CA ARG A 5 37.47 32.13 -53.45
C ARG A 5 37.89 31.71 -52.05
N THR A 6 37.97 32.62 -51.08
CA THR A 6 38.42 32.30 -49.71
C THR A 6 37.28 32.04 -48.72
N LEU A 7 36.02 32.11 -49.15
CA LEU A 7 34.83 31.94 -48.28
C LEU A 7 34.24 30.52 -48.28
N LEU A 8 34.79 29.58 -49.06
CA LEU A 8 34.20 28.24 -49.22
C LEU A 8 34.90 27.11 -48.46
N CYS A 9 36.00 27.37 -47.74
CA CYS A 9 36.70 26.35 -46.94
C CYS A 9 36.36 26.36 -45.45
N GLY A 10 35.45 27.22 -44.99
CA GLY A 10 35.14 27.38 -43.56
C GLY A 10 33.91 26.65 -43.02
N VAL A 11 33.16 25.91 -43.85
CA VAL A 11 31.83 25.37 -43.45
C VAL A 11 31.76 23.83 -43.38
N LEU A 12 32.79 23.10 -43.81
CA LEU A 12 32.74 21.63 -43.85
C LEU A 12 33.23 20.92 -42.57
N GLY A 13 33.66 21.65 -41.54
CA GLY A 13 34.23 21.06 -40.31
C GLY A 13 33.28 20.96 -39.10
N GLY A 14 32.01 21.35 -39.23
CA GLY A 14 31.15 21.65 -38.06
C GLY A 14 29.86 20.85 -37.90
N ILE A 15 29.66 19.74 -38.62
CA ILE A 15 28.39 18.97 -38.57
C ILE A 15 28.59 17.53 -38.04
N GLY A 16 29.81 17.15 -37.65
CA GLY A 16 30.11 15.78 -37.19
C GLY A 16 29.96 15.50 -35.68
N ALA A 17 29.67 16.50 -34.84
CA ALA A 17 29.82 16.37 -33.37
C ALA A 17 28.50 16.45 -32.57
N LEU A 18 27.34 16.40 -33.21
CA LEU A 18 26.03 16.52 -32.53
C LEU A 18 25.19 15.24 -32.47
N ALA A 19 25.78 14.06 -32.70
CA ALA A 19 25.07 12.78 -32.73
C ALA A 19 25.43 11.82 -31.58
N LEU A 20 26.11 12.30 -30.55
CA LEU A 20 26.37 11.55 -29.30
C LEU A 20 25.62 12.13 -28.09
N ALA A 21 24.61 12.97 -28.33
CA ALA A 21 23.54 13.13 -27.35
C ALA A 21 22.85 11.78 -27.28
N GLY A 22 23.35 10.94 -26.37
CA GLY A 22 22.85 9.59 -26.15
C GLY A 22 21.35 9.67 -26.11
N SER A 23 20.71 8.94 -27.02
CA SER A 23 19.41 8.40 -26.78
C SER A 23 19.51 7.81 -25.37
N ALA A 24 18.97 8.49 -24.37
CA ALA A 24 18.51 7.82 -23.19
C ALA A 24 17.46 6.87 -23.72
N MET A 25 17.89 5.69 -24.18
CA MET A 25 17.00 4.59 -24.44
C MET A 25 16.32 4.43 -23.10
N ALA A 26 15.03 4.77 -23.04
CA ALA A 26 14.21 4.44 -21.90
C ALA A 26 14.40 2.94 -21.72
N GLN A 27 15.23 2.57 -20.74
CA GLN A 27 15.64 1.21 -20.53
C GLN A 27 14.38 0.53 -20.00
N GLU A 28 13.84 -0.44 -20.73
CA GLU A 28 12.72 -1.24 -20.26
C GLU A 28 13.07 -1.77 -18.86
N PRO A 29 12.14 -1.68 -17.89
CA PRO A 29 12.42 -2.11 -16.53
C PRO A 29 12.83 -3.59 -16.52
N GLU A 30 13.88 -3.90 -15.76
CA GLU A 30 14.34 -5.28 -15.55
C GLU A 30 13.25 -6.11 -14.85
N PHE A 31 12.50 -5.48 -13.94
CA PHE A 31 11.38 -6.08 -13.23
C PHE A 31 10.16 -5.16 -13.26
N THR A 32 9.02 -5.72 -13.63
CA THR A 32 7.71 -5.08 -13.44
C THR A 32 6.89 -5.87 -12.43
N LEU A 33 6.67 -5.28 -11.26
CA LEU A 33 5.94 -5.90 -10.15
C LEU A 33 4.50 -5.38 -10.10
N LYS A 34 3.54 -6.27 -9.92
CA LYS A 34 2.12 -5.94 -9.79
C LYS A 34 1.78 -5.76 -8.31
N LEU A 35 1.37 -4.54 -7.94
CA LEU A 35 0.80 -4.25 -6.63
C LEU A 35 -0.73 -4.24 -6.72
N HIS A 36 -1.41 -5.12 -5.99
CA HIS A 36 -2.88 -5.19 -5.99
C HIS A 36 -3.49 -4.82 -4.63
N HIS A 37 -4.56 -4.02 -4.62
CA HIS A 37 -5.25 -3.65 -3.38
C HIS A 37 -6.73 -3.28 -3.61
N PHE A 38 -7.49 -3.19 -2.51
CA PHE A 38 -8.95 -3.09 -2.55
C PHE A 38 -9.52 -1.67 -2.61
N LEU A 39 -8.73 -0.63 -2.32
CA LEU A 39 -9.23 0.74 -2.24
C LEU A 39 -9.36 1.40 -3.62
N GLY A 40 -10.24 2.40 -3.70
CA GLY A 40 -10.42 3.22 -4.91
C GLY A 40 -9.18 4.05 -5.29
N PRO A 41 -9.05 4.47 -6.56
CA PRO A 41 -7.87 5.19 -7.06
C PRO A 41 -7.68 6.59 -6.44
N LYS A 42 -8.68 7.10 -5.72
CA LYS A 42 -8.60 8.40 -5.01
C LYS A 42 -8.31 8.24 -3.52
N ALA A 43 -8.17 7.01 -3.02
CA ALA A 43 -7.94 6.79 -1.60
C ALA A 43 -6.58 7.37 -1.16
N PRO A 44 -6.44 7.84 0.10
CA PRO A 44 -5.16 8.32 0.60
C PRO A 44 -4.05 7.27 0.55
N ALA A 45 -4.35 6.00 0.83
CA ALA A 45 -3.36 4.92 0.72
C ALA A 45 -2.82 4.78 -0.72
N GLN A 46 -3.67 4.93 -1.73
CA GLN A 46 -3.25 4.93 -3.14
C GLN A 46 -2.35 6.14 -3.41
N THR A 47 -2.92 7.33 -3.26
CA THR A 47 -2.35 8.59 -3.79
C THR A 47 -1.22 9.18 -2.95
N LYS A 48 -1.17 8.87 -1.65
CA LYS A 48 -0.22 9.47 -0.70
C LYS A 48 0.74 8.47 -0.07
N MET A 49 0.59 7.17 -0.34
CA MET A 49 1.46 6.14 0.22
C MET A 49 2.01 5.23 -0.90
N MET A 50 1.16 4.49 -1.60
CA MET A 50 1.61 3.49 -2.59
C MET A 50 2.20 4.13 -3.85
N GLU A 51 1.56 5.16 -4.42
CA GLU A 51 2.09 5.85 -5.61
C GLU A 51 3.44 6.53 -5.35
N PRO A 52 3.62 7.34 -4.28
CA PRO A 52 4.93 7.90 -3.94
C PRO A 52 5.99 6.84 -3.65
N TRP A 53 5.62 5.75 -2.96
CA TRP A 53 6.54 4.65 -2.65
C TRP A 53 7.00 3.92 -3.92
N ALA A 54 6.08 3.58 -4.81
CA ALA A 54 6.38 2.95 -6.11
C ALA A 54 7.31 3.84 -6.95
N LYS A 55 7.03 5.15 -7.03
CA LYS A 55 7.88 6.12 -7.73
C LYS A 55 9.28 6.19 -7.12
N LYS A 56 9.37 6.20 -5.79
CA LYS A 56 10.66 6.24 -5.10
C LYS A 56 11.49 4.97 -5.36
N ILE A 57 10.87 3.79 -5.43
CA ILE A 57 11.57 2.55 -5.81
C ILE A 57 12.08 2.62 -7.24
N GLU A 58 11.27 3.13 -8.17
CA GLU A 58 11.70 3.32 -9.55
C GLU A 58 12.90 4.26 -9.64
N GLU A 59 12.86 5.39 -8.93
CA GLU A 59 13.98 6.35 -8.84
C GLU A 59 15.24 5.73 -8.21
N ASP A 60 15.11 5.13 -7.02
CA ASP A 60 16.24 4.55 -6.27
C ASP A 60 16.86 3.34 -7.00
N SER A 61 16.09 2.65 -7.84
CA SER A 61 16.56 1.53 -8.66
C SER A 61 17.16 1.94 -10.01
N ASN A 62 17.21 3.24 -10.32
CA ASN A 62 17.55 3.78 -11.64
C ASN A 62 16.68 3.20 -12.77
N GLY A 63 15.37 3.07 -12.53
CA GLY A 63 14.39 2.56 -13.49
C GLY A 63 14.40 1.04 -13.67
N ARG A 64 15.24 0.29 -12.94
CA ARG A 64 15.29 -1.18 -13.07
C ARG A 64 14.05 -1.87 -12.51
N ILE A 65 13.40 -1.28 -11.50
CA ILE A 65 12.20 -1.82 -10.87
C ILE A 65 11.04 -0.86 -11.11
N LYS A 66 10.01 -1.35 -11.78
CA LYS A 66 8.73 -0.64 -11.96
C LYS A 66 7.65 -1.36 -11.17
N ILE A 67 6.82 -0.60 -10.45
CA ILE A 67 5.65 -1.14 -9.74
C ILE A 67 4.38 -0.62 -10.41
N GLU A 68 3.55 -1.53 -10.89
CA GLU A 68 2.24 -1.24 -11.46
C GLU A 68 1.16 -1.44 -10.41
N ILE A 69 0.44 -0.37 -10.08
CA ILE A 69 -0.58 -0.38 -9.02
C ILE A 69 -1.96 -0.63 -9.63
N TYR A 70 -2.61 -1.67 -9.12
CA TYR A 70 -3.94 -2.11 -9.49
C TYR A 70 -4.91 -1.86 -8.33
N PRO A 71 -5.65 -0.73 -8.33
CA PRO A 71 -6.61 -0.41 -7.29
C PRO A 71 -7.95 -1.13 -7.50
N SER A 72 -8.85 -0.99 -6.53
CA SER A 72 -10.28 -1.38 -6.62
C SER A 72 -10.53 -2.85 -6.97
N MET A 73 -9.64 -3.75 -6.55
CA MET A 73 -9.72 -5.17 -6.93
C MET A 73 -9.74 -5.38 -8.46
N SER A 74 -9.07 -4.51 -9.24
CA SER A 74 -9.15 -4.51 -10.72
C SER A 74 -8.56 -5.75 -11.40
N LEU A 75 -7.75 -6.55 -10.69
CA LEU A 75 -7.28 -7.86 -11.18
C LEU A 75 -8.21 -9.02 -10.77
N GLY A 76 -9.35 -8.70 -10.14
CA GLY A 76 -10.39 -9.66 -9.76
C GLY A 76 -10.28 -10.18 -8.33
N GLY A 77 -11.34 -10.86 -7.89
CA GLY A 77 -11.49 -11.38 -6.54
C GLY A 77 -12.07 -10.38 -5.53
N ALA A 78 -12.03 -10.75 -4.26
CA ALA A 78 -12.49 -9.97 -3.11
C ALA A 78 -11.32 -9.67 -2.16
N PRO A 79 -11.40 -8.63 -1.30
CA PRO A 79 -10.28 -8.22 -0.44
C PRO A 79 -9.68 -9.35 0.43
N PRO A 80 -10.46 -10.29 1.02
CA PRO A 80 -9.90 -11.44 1.74
C PRO A 80 -9.03 -12.38 0.89
N GLN A 81 -9.09 -12.29 -0.43
CA GLN A 81 -8.31 -13.14 -1.34
C GLN A 81 -6.94 -12.55 -1.68
N LEU A 82 -6.64 -11.30 -1.29
CA LEU A 82 -5.36 -10.64 -1.63
C LEU A 82 -4.15 -11.42 -1.11
N ILE A 83 -4.20 -11.93 0.13
CA ILE A 83 -3.09 -12.73 0.69
C ILE A 83 -2.85 -13.98 -0.17
N ARG A 84 -3.93 -14.67 -0.54
CA ARG A 84 -3.81 -15.83 -1.42
C ARG A 84 -3.26 -15.47 -2.80
N GLN A 85 -3.62 -14.31 -3.34
CA GLN A 85 -3.11 -13.87 -4.64
C GLN A 85 -1.60 -13.66 -4.64
N VAL A 86 -1.02 -13.15 -3.54
CA VAL A 86 0.44 -13.02 -3.44
C VAL A 86 1.12 -14.36 -3.15
N THR A 87 0.57 -15.20 -2.28
CA THR A 87 1.17 -16.51 -1.98
C THR A 87 1.11 -17.48 -3.17
N ASP A 88 0.06 -17.39 -3.99
CA ASP A 88 -0.11 -18.21 -5.21
C ASP A 88 0.65 -17.58 -6.41
N GLY A 89 1.29 -16.42 -6.25
CA GLY A 89 2.06 -15.74 -7.32
C GLY A 89 1.21 -15.12 -8.43
N VAL A 90 -0.07 -14.83 -8.18
CA VAL A 90 -0.96 -14.13 -9.12
C VAL A 90 -0.54 -12.66 -9.28
N VAL A 91 -0.10 -12.06 -8.17
CA VAL A 91 0.45 -10.69 -8.09
C VAL A 91 1.71 -10.73 -7.21
N ASP A 92 2.57 -9.73 -7.36
CA ASP A 92 3.88 -9.72 -6.69
C ASP A 92 3.82 -9.04 -5.32
N ILE A 93 2.98 -8.01 -5.19
CA ILE A 93 2.82 -7.20 -3.98
C ILE A 93 1.33 -7.01 -3.72
N ILE A 94 0.94 -6.98 -2.46
CA ILE A 94 -0.40 -6.56 -2.05
C ILE A 94 -0.35 -5.53 -0.93
N TRP A 95 -1.44 -4.79 -0.79
CA TRP A 95 -1.75 -4.05 0.43
C TRP A 95 -3.19 -4.41 0.87
N THR A 96 -3.34 -4.92 2.08
CA THR A 96 -4.62 -5.43 2.60
C THR A 96 -4.77 -5.17 4.09
N VAL A 97 -5.95 -5.49 4.64
CA VAL A 97 -6.20 -5.56 6.09
C VAL A 97 -6.13 -7.02 6.49
N ASN A 98 -5.22 -7.34 7.41
CA ASN A 98 -4.96 -8.71 7.84
C ASN A 98 -6.18 -9.39 8.50
N GLY A 99 -6.98 -8.62 9.25
CA GLY A 99 -8.25 -9.08 9.84
C GLY A 99 -9.32 -9.52 8.82
N TYR A 100 -9.16 -9.22 7.51
CA TYR A 100 -10.04 -9.75 6.46
C TYR A 100 -9.84 -11.26 6.21
N THR A 101 -8.74 -11.83 6.68
CA THR A 101 -8.46 -13.27 6.68
C THR A 101 -8.30 -13.77 8.11
N PRO A 102 -9.41 -14.03 8.82
CA PRO A 102 -9.36 -14.42 10.24
C PRO A 102 -8.48 -15.65 10.48
N ASN A 103 -7.78 -15.65 11.61
CA ASN A 103 -6.84 -16.69 12.06
C ASN A 103 -5.52 -16.80 11.28
N LEU A 104 -5.28 -15.98 10.25
CA LEU A 104 -4.03 -16.04 9.51
C LEU A 104 -2.88 -15.30 10.23
N PHE A 105 -3.18 -14.17 10.87
CA PHE A 105 -2.21 -13.33 11.57
C PHE A 105 -2.62 -13.05 13.03
N PRO A 106 -2.90 -14.10 13.85
CA PRO A 106 -3.48 -13.92 15.19
C PRO A 106 -2.60 -13.12 16.15
N ARG A 107 -1.27 -13.12 15.99
CA ARG A 107 -0.38 -12.43 16.94
C ARG A 107 -0.43 -10.91 16.82
N GLU A 108 -0.64 -10.38 15.62
CA GLU A 108 -0.75 -8.92 15.44
C GLU A 108 -2.12 -8.37 15.86
N GLU A 109 -3.14 -9.22 16.07
CA GLU A 109 -4.46 -8.79 16.55
C GLU A 109 -4.39 -8.04 17.89
N VAL A 110 -3.27 -8.19 18.65
CA VAL A 110 -2.98 -7.36 19.82
C VAL A 110 -3.05 -5.86 19.51
N PHE A 111 -2.63 -5.43 18.32
CA PHE A 111 -2.68 -4.02 17.92
C PHE A 111 -4.09 -3.53 17.57
N GLU A 112 -5.05 -4.45 17.43
CA GLU A 112 -6.47 -4.11 17.22
C GLU A 112 -7.26 -4.00 18.54
N LEU A 113 -6.67 -4.39 19.68
CA LEU A 113 -7.35 -4.33 20.97
C LEU A 113 -7.63 -2.88 21.40
N PRO A 114 -8.74 -2.64 22.12
CA PRO A 114 -9.00 -1.34 22.74
C PRO A 114 -7.82 -0.91 23.61
N THR A 115 -7.52 0.39 23.63
CA THR A 115 -6.47 1.02 24.46
C THR A 115 -5.02 0.68 24.10
N ILE A 116 -4.78 -0.12 23.05
CA ILE A 116 -3.42 -0.31 22.52
C ILE A 116 -3.02 0.88 21.63
N PHE A 117 -3.92 1.33 20.76
CA PHE A 117 -3.71 2.57 20.01
C PHE A 117 -4.03 3.80 20.88
N ASN A 118 -3.00 4.58 21.19
CA ASN A 118 -3.09 5.74 22.09
C ASN A 118 -3.20 7.09 21.37
N GLY A 119 -3.56 7.08 20.07
CA GLY A 119 -3.61 8.29 19.24
C GLY A 119 -2.31 8.63 18.54
N ASP A 120 -1.23 7.88 18.77
CA ASP A 120 0.06 8.05 18.11
C ASP A 120 0.31 6.92 17.11
N ILE A 121 0.12 7.25 15.83
CA ILE A 121 0.31 6.31 14.70
C ILE A 121 1.77 5.93 14.56
N THR A 122 2.69 6.89 14.75
CA THR A 122 4.12 6.64 14.60
C THR A 122 4.61 5.71 15.69
N ALA A 123 4.27 5.97 16.95
CA ALA A 123 4.65 5.10 18.05
C ALA A 123 4.10 3.68 17.87
N THR A 124 2.85 3.53 17.43
CA THR A 124 2.24 2.21 17.23
C THR A 124 2.90 1.44 16.08
N ASN A 125 3.19 2.11 14.96
CA ASN A 125 3.89 1.48 13.83
C ASN A 125 5.33 1.07 14.21
N LEU A 126 6.04 1.90 14.98
CA LEU A 126 7.39 1.57 15.44
C LEU A 126 7.39 0.40 16.42
N ALA A 127 6.42 0.34 17.35
CA ALA A 127 6.27 -0.80 18.25
C ALA A 127 5.99 -2.10 17.47
N MET A 128 5.13 -2.04 16.46
CA MET A 128 4.83 -3.18 15.58
C MET A 128 6.08 -3.65 14.82
N ALA A 129 6.89 -2.72 14.31
CA ALA A 129 8.16 -3.04 13.66
C ALA A 129 9.19 -3.65 14.62
N GLU A 130 9.33 -3.10 15.83
CA GLU A 130 10.23 -3.61 16.87
C GLU A 130 9.85 -5.02 17.33
N MET A 131 8.55 -5.31 17.40
CA MET A 131 8.03 -6.62 17.79
C MET A 131 8.05 -7.66 16.66
N PHE A 132 8.37 -7.26 15.42
CA PHE A 132 8.13 -8.13 14.26
C PHE A 132 8.92 -9.44 14.33
N ASP A 133 10.25 -9.37 14.45
CA ASP A 133 11.11 -10.56 14.39
C ASP A 133 10.87 -11.51 15.58
N ASP A 134 10.68 -10.97 16.77
CA ASP A 134 10.56 -11.75 18.01
C ASP A 134 9.15 -12.32 18.22
N TYR A 135 8.11 -11.64 17.73
CA TYR A 135 6.72 -11.97 18.06
C TYR A 135 5.80 -12.16 16.87
N LEU A 136 5.98 -11.47 15.74
CA LEU A 136 4.98 -11.48 14.66
C LEU A 136 5.38 -12.36 13.48
N ALA A 137 6.67 -12.48 13.18
CA ALA A 137 7.19 -13.05 11.94
C ALA A 137 6.70 -14.49 11.63
N GLU A 138 6.45 -15.31 12.65
CA GLU A 138 5.95 -16.69 12.47
C GLU A 138 4.61 -16.74 11.73
N ASP A 139 3.73 -15.75 11.92
CA ASP A 139 2.44 -15.69 11.21
C ASP A 139 2.60 -15.29 9.73
N PHE A 140 3.73 -14.69 9.37
CA PHE A 140 3.99 -14.15 8.04
C PHE A 140 4.97 -14.98 7.20
N LYS A 141 5.35 -16.19 7.64
CA LYS A 141 6.39 -17.00 6.99
C LYS A 141 6.17 -17.34 5.51
N ASP A 142 4.92 -17.28 5.04
CA ASP A 142 4.55 -17.56 3.65
C ASP A 142 4.64 -16.33 2.73
N VAL A 143 4.97 -15.15 3.28
CA VAL A 143 5.10 -13.88 2.54
C VAL A 143 6.36 -13.11 2.97
N HIS A 144 6.82 -12.22 2.11
CA HIS A 144 7.84 -11.24 2.49
C HIS A 144 7.16 -9.94 2.93
N VAL A 145 7.24 -9.62 4.23
CA VAL A 145 6.64 -8.42 4.79
C VAL A 145 7.50 -7.19 4.46
N LEU A 146 6.94 -6.26 3.69
CA LEU A 146 7.59 -4.98 3.38
C LEU A 146 7.43 -3.96 4.51
N PHE A 147 6.22 -3.89 5.09
CA PHE A 147 5.91 -3.15 6.30
C PHE A 147 4.56 -3.60 6.86
N LEU A 148 4.36 -3.43 8.16
CA LEU A 148 3.07 -3.49 8.83
C LEU A 148 2.75 -2.11 9.40
N HIS A 149 1.47 -1.75 9.46
CA HIS A 149 1.06 -0.47 10.00
C HIS A 149 -0.39 -0.46 10.49
N VAL A 150 -0.71 0.52 11.34
CA VAL A 150 -2.08 0.84 11.75
C VAL A 150 -2.61 2.08 11.03
N HIS A 151 -3.93 2.29 11.11
CA HIS A 151 -4.57 3.56 10.76
C HIS A 151 -4.78 4.44 12.00
N ALA A 152 -5.39 5.61 11.84
CA ALA A 152 -5.58 6.64 12.88
C ALA A 152 -6.61 6.30 13.97
N GLY A 153 -6.78 5.02 14.31
CA GLY A 153 -7.79 4.54 15.25
C GLY A 153 -9.18 4.34 14.63
N GLN A 154 -10.08 3.80 15.44
CA GLN A 154 -11.46 3.49 15.07
C GLN A 154 -12.40 4.62 15.51
N ALA A 155 -13.48 4.83 14.75
CA ALA A 155 -14.57 5.72 15.13
C ALA A 155 -15.92 5.08 14.81
N LEU A 156 -16.93 5.34 15.66
CA LEU A 156 -18.31 4.95 15.38
C LEU A 156 -18.93 5.94 14.39
N GLN A 157 -19.24 5.46 13.19
CA GLN A 157 -19.92 6.24 12.17
C GLN A 157 -21.35 5.74 12.04
N MET A 158 -22.31 6.57 12.46
CA MET A 158 -23.73 6.24 12.50
C MET A 158 -24.48 7.03 11.41
N ALA A 159 -25.40 6.38 10.71
CA ALA A 159 -26.16 7.01 9.63
C ALA A 159 -27.18 8.03 10.14
N ASP A 160 -27.90 7.71 11.21
CA ASP A 160 -29.10 8.43 11.67
C ASP A 160 -29.18 8.58 13.19
N LYS A 161 -28.59 7.65 13.96
CA LYS A 161 -28.67 7.63 15.42
C LYS A 161 -27.34 8.04 16.08
N PRO A 162 -27.28 9.17 16.80
CA PRO A 162 -26.12 9.49 17.63
C PRO A 162 -25.89 8.44 18.72
N VAL A 163 -24.63 8.09 18.95
CA VAL A 163 -24.18 7.20 20.05
C VAL A 163 -23.32 8.03 20.99
N ARG A 164 -23.75 8.16 22.24
CA ARG A 164 -23.03 8.92 23.29
C ARG A 164 -22.70 8.08 24.50
N HIS A 165 -23.42 6.97 24.69
CA HIS A 165 -23.20 6.00 25.75
C HIS A 165 -23.17 4.58 25.16
N PRO A 166 -22.44 3.64 25.78
CA PRO A 166 -22.45 2.24 25.34
C PRO A 166 -23.86 1.65 25.21
N SER A 167 -24.79 2.01 26.10
CA SER A 167 -26.20 1.58 26.02
C SER A 167 -26.92 1.98 24.73
N ASP A 168 -26.46 3.02 24.03
CA ASP A 168 -27.08 3.46 22.78
C ASP A 168 -26.83 2.46 21.63
N LEU A 169 -25.81 1.60 21.77
CA LEU A 169 -25.45 0.54 20.83
C LEU A 169 -26.32 -0.71 20.97
N ALA A 170 -27.08 -0.84 22.05
CA ALA A 170 -27.89 -2.03 22.31
C ALA A 170 -28.82 -2.35 21.14
N GLY A 171 -28.66 -3.56 20.57
CA GLY A 171 -29.45 -4.05 19.45
C GLY A 171 -29.15 -3.41 18.08
N LEU A 172 -28.16 -2.52 17.99
CA LEU A 172 -27.71 -1.98 16.70
C LEU A 172 -26.83 -2.99 15.97
N LYS A 173 -26.86 -2.94 14.64
CA LYS A 173 -25.93 -3.69 13.79
C LYS A 173 -24.76 -2.79 13.38
N LEU A 174 -23.53 -3.20 13.66
CA LEU A 174 -22.34 -2.43 13.31
C LEU A 174 -21.41 -3.22 12.40
N ARG A 175 -20.98 -2.60 11.30
CA ARG A 175 -19.94 -3.18 10.45
C ARG A 175 -18.60 -3.15 11.17
N VAL A 176 -17.86 -4.25 11.11
CA VAL A 176 -16.49 -4.35 11.61
C VAL A 176 -15.59 -5.10 10.63
N PRO A 177 -14.27 -4.85 10.61
CA PRO A 177 -13.37 -5.44 9.63
C PRO A 177 -12.98 -6.89 9.93
N GLY A 178 -12.99 -7.32 11.20
CA GLY A 178 -12.41 -8.60 11.59
C GLY A 178 -12.84 -9.06 12.99
N PRO A 179 -12.28 -10.19 13.46
CA PRO A 179 -12.71 -10.87 14.70
C PRO A 179 -12.55 -10.02 15.96
N THR A 180 -11.46 -9.25 16.10
CA THR A 180 -11.28 -8.34 17.24
C THR A 180 -12.39 -7.30 17.31
N GLY A 181 -12.75 -6.72 16.15
CA GLY A 181 -13.88 -5.80 16.05
C GLY A 181 -15.21 -6.45 16.43
N ASN A 182 -15.44 -7.72 16.07
CA ASN A 182 -16.63 -8.46 16.49
C ASN A 182 -16.72 -8.51 18.03
N ALA A 183 -15.64 -8.95 18.68
CA ALA A 183 -15.59 -9.09 20.14
C ALA A 183 -15.82 -7.74 20.85
N VAL A 184 -15.23 -6.65 20.34
CA VAL A 184 -15.43 -5.30 20.90
C VAL A 184 -16.88 -4.85 20.77
N VAL A 185 -17.49 -5.02 19.60
CA VAL A 185 -18.87 -4.60 19.35
C VAL A 185 -19.88 -5.42 20.16
N GLU A 186 -19.64 -6.73 20.31
CA GLU A 186 -20.46 -7.60 21.17
C GLU A 186 -20.35 -7.20 22.64
N ALA A 187 -19.14 -6.90 23.13
CA ALA A 187 -18.92 -6.42 24.49
C ALA A 187 -19.61 -5.07 24.77
N LEU A 188 -19.83 -4.27 23.73
CA LEU A 188 -20.58 -3.01 23.79
C LEU A 188 -22.11 -3.19 23.66
N GLY A 189 -22.60 -4.44 23.49
CA GLY A 189 -24.03 -4.76 23.43
C GLY A 189 -24.67 -4.63 22.03
N ALA A 190 -23.87 -4.42 20.99
CA ALA A 190 -24.31 -4.39 19.60
C ALA A 190 -24.11 -5.75 18.91
N THR A 191 -24.69 -5.90 17.72
CA THR A 191 -24.50 -7.04 16.84
C THR A 191 -23.48 -6.70 15.75
N PRO A 192 -22.28 -7.30 15.74
CA PRO A 192 -21.32 -7.04 14.68
C PRO A 192 -21.77 -7.70 13.37
N VAL A 193 -21.35 -7.09 12.26
CA VAL A 193 -21.45 -7.63 10.91
C VAL A 193 -20.08 -7.51 10.25
N THR A 194 -19.39 -8.63 10.09
CA THR A 194 -18.09 -8.64 9.40
C THR A 194 -18.27 -8.52 7.89
N MET A 195 -17.58 -7.57 7.26
CA MET A 195 -17.51 -7.41 5.80
C MET A 195 -16.29 -6.61 5.38
#